data_AF-A0A969K3E9-F1
#
_entry.id   AF-A0A969K3E9-F1
#
_cell.length_a   1.000
_cell.length_b   1.000
_cell.length_c   1.000
_cell.angle_alpha   90.00
_cell.angle_beta   90.00
_cell.angle_gamma   90.00
#
_symmetry.space_group_name_H-M   'P 1'
#
loop_
_entity.id
_entity.type
_entity.pdbx_description
1 polymer ?
#
loop_
_entity_poly.entity_id
_entity_poly.type
_entity_poly.pdbx_seq_one_letter_code
_entity_poly.pdbx_strand_id
1 'polypeptide(L)'
;MLGRLGITIVCFHISAALYVLLGIGLAIFFGFIATQPASPEEYSIAVQPLGIFLGVFTLIFSFLLAAGVEVVVWGLRKLKYWAWIVGIVICALYITSAFVILGGLGLWGLLDSDTQAASRAARQ
;
A
#
# COMPACT_ATOMS: atom_id res chain seq x y z
N MET A 1 13.83 -17.00 16.12
CA MET A 1 12.85 -15.95 15.78
C MET A 1 12.89 -15.77 14.28
N LEU A 2 11.75 -15.68 13.60
CA LEU A 2 11.66 -15.46 12.14
C LEU A 2 12.28 -14.09 11.75
N GLY A 3 13.61 -13.95 11.86
CA GLY A 3 14.31 -12.68 11.76
C GLY A 3 14.11 -12.03 10.40
N ARG A 4 13.99 -12.86 9.35
CA ARG A 4 13.74 -12.41 7.98
C ARG A 4 12.29 -12.04 7.72
N LEU A 5 11.31 -12.68 8.38
CA LEU A 5 9.91 -12.23 8.33
C LEU A 5 9.76 -10.82 8.93
N GLY A 6 10.57 -10.49 9.94
CA GLY A 6 10.65 -9.14 10.49
C GLY A 6 10.97 -8.08 9.44
N ILE A 7 11.87 -8.39 8.49
CA ILE A 7 12.21 -7.49 7.38
C ILE A 7 10.99 -7.28 6.48
N THR A 8 10.26 -8.33 6.12
CA THR A 8 9.01 -8.20 5.33
C THR A 8 8.00 -7.33 6.06
N ILE A 9 7.80 -7.54 7.36
CA ILE A 9 6.85 -6.76 8.17
C ILE A 9 7.23 -5.28 8.16
N VAL A 10 8.52 -4.96 8.34
CA VAL A 10 9.01 -3.58 8.29
C VAL A 10 8.79 -2.99 6.89
N CYS A 11 9.07 -3.74 5.83
CA CYS A 11 8.82 -3.28 4.45
C CYS A 11 7.34 -2.96 4.22
N PHE A 12 6.42 -3.77 4.75
CA PHE A 12 4.98 -3.54 4.64
C PHE A 12 4.50 -2.34 5.47
N HIS A 13 5.04 -2.12 6.67
CA HIS A 13 4.75 -0.89 7.41
C HIS A 13 5.24 0.36 6.68
N ILE A 14 6.45 0.30 6.08
CA ILE A 14 6.97 1.39 5.27
C ILE A 14 6.07 1.64 4.07
N SER A 15 5.64 0.60 3.34
CA SER A 15 4.75 0.78 2.19
C SER A 15 3.37 1.32 2.59
N ALA A 16 2.80 0.87 3.72
CA ALA A 16 1.57 1.42 4.27
C ALA A 16 1.70 2.92 4.59
N ALA A 17 2.79 3.32 5.24
CA ALA A 17 3.08 4.74 5.51
C ALA A 17 3.23 5.54 4.21
N LEU A 18 3.90 4.99 3.19
CA LEU A 18 4.07 5.62 1.88
C LEU A 18 2.73 5.77 1.14
N TYR A 19 1.81 4.80 1.23
CA TYR A 19 0.46 4.96 0.67
C TYR A 19 -0.29 6.10 1.35
N VAL A 20 -0.27 6.18 2.68
CA VAL A 20 -0.93 7.28 3.40
C VAL A 20 -0.36 8.64 3.00
N LEU A 21 0.98 8.76 2.96
CA LEU A 21 1.65 10.00 2.54
C LEU A 21 1.31 10.37 1.09
N LEU A 22 1.27 9.38 0.20
CA LEU A 22 0.87 9.58 -1.20
C LEU A 22 -0.57 10.07 -1.29
N GLY A 23 -1.50 9.45 -0.55
CA GLY A 23 -2.91 9.87 -0.52
C GLY A 23 -3.09 11.29 -0.01
N ILE A 24 -2.40 11.66 1.08
CA ILE A 24 -2.43 13.03 1.62
C ILE A 24 -1.83 14.01 0.59
N GLY A 25 -0.69 13.69 0.00
CA GLY A 25 -0.04 14.53 -1.01
C GLY A 25 -0.90 14.76 -2.25
N LEU A 26 -1.53 13.70 -2.77
CA LEU A 26 -2.44 13.79 -3.91
C LEU A 26 -3.72 14.57 -3.56
N ALA A 27 -4.29 14.37 -2.37
CA ALA A 27 -5.45 15.13 -1.93
C ALA A 27 -5.16 16.64 -1.84
N ILE A 28 -4.01 17.02 -1.29
CA ILE A 28 -3.54 18.41 -1.25
C ILE A 28 -3.34 18.94 -2.67
N PHE A 29 -2.69 18.17 -3.54
CA PHE A 29 -2.43 18.55 -4.93
C PHE A 29 -3.73 18.79 -5.71
N PHE A 30 -4.68 17.85 -5.67
CA PHE A 30 -5.97 18.02 -6.35
C PHE A 30 -6.83 19.12 -5.74
N GLY A 31 -6.78 19.30 -4.41
CA GLY A 31 -7.43 20.42 -3.72
C GLY A 31 -6.85 21.78 -4.17
N PHE A 32 -5.52 21.87 -4.33
CA PHE A 32 -4.86 23.07 -4.84
C PHE A 32 -5.21 23.38 -6.30
N ILE A 33 -5.30 22.36 -7.16
CA ILE A 33 -5.77 22.53 -8.54
C ILE A 33 -7.22 23.05 -8.55
N ALA A 34 -8.08 22.51 -7.69
CA ALA A 34 -9.48 22.94 -7.61
C ALA A 34 -9.65 24.40 -7.17
N THR A 35 -8.65 25.02 -6.53
CA THR A 35 -8.70 26.41 -6.05
C THR A 35 -7.93 27.40 -6.92
N GLN A 36 -7.28 26.98 -8.01
CA GLN A 36 -6.56 27.91 -8.88
C GLN A 36 -7.52 28.89 -9.57
N PRO A 37 -7.17 30.19 -9.63
CA PRO A 37 -7.95 31.19 -10.36
C PRO A 37 -7.76 30.97 -11.86
N ALA A 38 -8.66 30.22 -12.48
CA ALA A 38 -8.76 30.15 -13.94
C ALA A 38 -9.69 31.25 -14.47
N SER A 39 -9.58 31.54 -15.76
CA SER A 39 -10.49 32.46 -16.42
C SER A 39 -11.96 32.00 -16.26
N PRO A 40 -12.94 32.92 -16.14
CA PRO A 40 -14.36 32.55 -15.93
C PRO A 40 -14.94 31.64 -17.02
N GLU A 41 -14.32 31.60 -18.20
CA GLU A 41 -14.72 30.78 -19.35
C GLU A 41 -14.17 29.33 -19.30
N GLU A 42 -13.06 29.09 -18.60
CA GLU A 42 -12.46 27.75 -18.43
C GLU A 42 -13.00 27.02 -17.19
N TYR A 43 -13.57 27.77 -16.24
CA TYR A 43 -14.18 27.25 -15.03
C TYR A 43 -15.57 26.67 -15.30
N SER A 44 -15.63 25.72 -16.24
CA SER A 44 -16.82 24.92 -16.41
C SER A 44 -17.20 24.29 -15.06
N ILE A 45 -18.50 24.21 -14.81
CA ILE A 45 -19.19 23.68 -13.62
C ILE A 45 -18.67 22.28 -13.20
N ALA A 46 -17.85 21.62 -14.02
CA ALA A 46 -17.28 20.30 -13.79
C ALA A 46 -15.86 20.27 -13.15
N VAL A 47 -15.00 21.28 -13.31
CA VAL A 47 -13.56 21.16 -12.92
C VAL A 47 -13.35 21.18 -11.41
N GLN A 48 -14.05 22.08 -10.71
CA GLN A 48 -14.01 22.19 -9.25
C GLN A 48 -14.48 20.91 -8.53
N PRO A 49 -15.71 20.40 -8.80
CA PRO A 49 -16.19 19.22 -8.11
C PRO A 49 -15.37 17.98 -8.47
N LEU A 50 -14.83 17.90 -9.70
CA LEU A 50 -13.96 16.79 -10.10
C LEU A 50 -12.64 16.79 -9.32
N GLY A 51 -11.98 17.93 -9.16
CA GLY A 51 -10.73 18.02 -8.40
C GLY A 51 -10.93 17.62 -6.92
N ILE A 52 -11.98 18.12 -6.28
CA ILE A 52 -12.32 17.75 -4.91
C ILE A 52 -12.64 16.25 -4.81
N PHE A 53 -13.47 15.73 -5.73
CA PHE A 53 -13.81 14.32 -5.79
C PHE A 53 -12.57 13.43 -5.94
N LEU A 54 -11.68 13.75 -6.89
CA LEU A 54 -10.43 13.00 -7.09
C LEU A 54 -9.53 13.06 -5.85
N GLY A 55 -9.42 14.23 -5.20
CA GLY A 55 -8.65 14.37 -3.97
C GLY A 55 -9.19 13.50 -2.83
N VAL A 56 -10.50 13.54 -2.58
CA VAL A 56 -11.14 12.71 -1.53
C VAL A 56 -11.07 11.22 -1.88
N PHE A 57 -11.33 10.86 -3.14
CA PHE A 57 -11.29 9.47 -3.61
C PHE A 57 -9.88 8.89 -3.45
N THR A 58 -8.86 9.59 -3.91
CA THR A 58 -7.46 9.13 -3.81
C THR A 58 -7.00 9.02 -2.36
N LEU A 59 -7.44 9.93 -1.48
CA LEU A 59 -7.18 9.84 -0.04
C LEU A 59 -7.78 8.56 0.55
N ILE A 60 -9.08 8.34 0.37
CA ILE A 60 -9.79 7.16 0.90
C ILE A 60 -9.18 5.88 0.34
N PHE A 61 -8.95 5.83 -0.98
CA PHE A 61 -8.36 4.68 -1.63
C PHE A 61 -6.97 4.35 -1.06
N SER A 62 -6.13 5.36 -0.82
CA SER A 62 -4.81 5.18 -0.23
C SER A 62 -4.88 4.66 1.21
N PHE A 63 -5.82 5.17 2.01
CA PHE A 63 -6.06 4.65 3.37
C PHE A 63 -6.54 3.19 3.35
N LEU A 64 -7.40 2.82 2.40
CA LEU A 64 -7.86 1.43 2.24
C LEU A 64 -6.71 0.50 1.84
N LEU A 65 -5.81 0.92 0.95
CA LEU A 65 -4.62 0.15 0.60
C LEU A 65 -3.70 -0.04 1.81
N ALA A 66 -3.43 1.04 2.56
CA ALA A 66 -2.62 0.97 3.78
C ALA A 66 -3.26 0.02 4.82
N ALA A 67 -4.57 0.12 5.05
CA ALA A 67 -5.29 -0.78 5.94
C ALA A 67 -5.23 -2.24 5.46
N GLY A 68 -5.36 -2.48 4.16
CA GLY A 68 -5.22 -3.81 3.56
C GLY A 68 -3.82 -4.41 3.80
N VAL A 69 -2.76 -3.61 3.63
CA VAL A 69 -1.39 -4.04 3.95
C VAL A 69 -1.24 -4.38 5.43
N GLU A 70 -1.81 -3.58 6.34
CA GLU A 70 -1.76 -3.86 7.78
C GLU A 70 -2.53 -5.13 8.17
N VAL A 71 -3.64 -5.45 7.50
CA VAL A 71 -4.33 -6.74 7.68
C VAL A 71 -3.42 -7.90 7.28
N VAL A 72 -2.67 -7.76 6.19
CA VAL A 72 -1.68 -8.76 5.77
C VAL A 72 -0.57 -8.89 6.80
N VAL A 73 -0.03 -7.77 7.32
CA VAL A 73 0.98 -7.78 8.39
C VAL A 73 0.47 -8.50 9.64
N TRP A 74 -0.76 -8.21 10.08
CA TRP A 74 -1.38 -8.90 11.20
C TRP A 74 -1.51 -10.41 10.94
N GLY A 75 -1.91 -10.79 9.73
CA GLY A 75 -1.99 -12.18 9.31
C GLY A 75 -0.63 -12.88 9.30
N LEU A 76 0.42 -12.19 8.83
CA LEU A 76 1.80 -12.69 8.83
C LEU A 76 2.35 -12.86 10.25
N ARG A 77 2.08 -11.92 11.16
CA ARG A 77 2.44 -12.04 12.59
C ARG A 77 1.78 -13.24 13.25
N LYS A 78 0.58 -13.60 12.81
CA LYS A 78 -0.16 -14.80 13.24
C LYS A 78 0.19 -16.06 12.42
N LEU A 79 1.22 -15.99 11.57
CA LEU A 79 1.71 -17.07 10.71
C LEU A 79 0.59 -17.72 9.87
N LYS A 80 -0.38 -16.93 9.41
CA LYS A 80 -1.50 -17.43 8.64
C LYS A 80 -1.11 -17.66 7.18
N TYR A 81 -1.42 -18.85 6.65
CA TYR A 81 -1.08 -19.25 5.28
C TYR A 81 -1.62 -18.29 4.20
N TRP A 82 -2.87 -17.83 4.34
CA TRP A 82 -3.47 -16.88 3.39
C TRP A 82 -2.69 -15.55 3.33
N ALA A 83 -2.21 -15.05 4.48
CA ALA A 83 -1.42 -13.82 4.54
C ALA A 83 -0.03 -14.00 3.92
N TRP A 84 0.56 -15.19 4.02
CA TRP A 84 1.81 -15.52 3.33
C TRP A 84 1.65 -15.45 1.80
N ILE A 85 0.59 -16.07 1.25
CA ILE A 85 0.31 -15.99 -0.19
C ILE A 85 0.05 -14.55 -0.63
N VAL A 86 -0.82 -13.82 0.07
CA VAL A 86 -1.15 -12.44 -0.27
C VAL A 86 0.10 -11.56 -0.19
N GLY A 87 0.95 -11.76 0.81
CA GLY A 87 2.23 -11.06 0.92
C GLY A 87 3.14 -11.28 -0.29
N ILE A 88 3.26 -12.51 -0.78
CA ILE A 88 4.04 -12.83 -1.99
C ILE A 88 3.47 -12.09 -3.20
N VAL A 89 2.16 -12.07 -3.37
CA VAL A 89 1.49 -11.36 -4.47
C VAL A 89 1.74 -9.85 -4.38
N ILE A 90 1.58 -9.26 -3.20
CA ILE A 90 1.84 -7.83 -2.98
C ILE A 90 3.30 -7.50 -3.32
N CYS A 91 4.26 -8.30 -2.84
CA CYS A 91 5.66 -8.07 -3.16
C CYS A 91 5.96 -8.22 -4.67
N ALA A 92 5.33 -9.16 -5.35
CA ALA A 92 5.45 -9.30 -6.81
C ALA A 92 4.92 -8.06 -7.55
N LEU A 93 3.78 -7.51 -7.11
CA LEU A 93 3.24 -6.24 -7.63
C LEU A 93 4.18 -5.06 -7.32
N TYR A 94 4.85 -5.06 -6.15
CA TYR A 94 5.80 -4.00 -5.80
C TYR A 94 7.02 -4.00 -6.71
N ILE A 95 7.49 -5.17 -7.15
CA ILE A 95 8.63 -5.30 -8.07
C ILE A 95 8.35 -4.57 -9.40
N THR A 96 7.12 -4.60 -9.89
CA THR A 96 6.74 -3.92 -11.15
C THR A 96 6.35 -2.45 -10.94
N SER A 97 6.68 -1.86 -9.79
CA SER A 97 6.27 -0.51 -9.40
C SER A 97 7.44 0.30 -8.84
N ALA A 98 7.18 1.55 -8.41
CA ALA A 98 8.16 2.38 -7.71
C ALA A 98 8.66 1.77 -6.37
N PHE A 99 7.98 0.75 -5.85
CA PHE A 99 8.32 0.07 -4.60
C PHE A 99 9.23 -1.17 -4.79
N VAL A 100 9.97 -1.26 -5.90
CA VAL A 100 10.77 -2.45 -6.26
C VAL A 100 11.70 -2.96 -5.15
N ILE A 101 12.37 -2.05 -4.44
CA ILE A 101 13.29 -2.40 -3.34
C ILE A 101 12.52 -3.06 -2.19
N LEU A 102 11.36 -2.51 -1.82
CA LEU A 102 10.50 -3.08 -0.78
C LEU A 102 9.90 -4.42 -1.20
N GLY A 103 9.55 -4.56 -2.48
CA GLY A 103 9.09 -5.84 -3.06
C GLY A 103 10.15 -6.92 -2.96
N GLY A 104 11.40 -6.62 -3.36
CA GLY A 104 12.51 -7.56 -3.29
C GLY A 104 12.86 -7.98 -1.86
N LEU A 105 13.00 -7.03 -0.93
CA LEU A 105 13.27 -7.32 0.47
C LEU A 105 12.12 -8.09 1.14
N GLY A 106 10.87 -7.74 0.82
CA GLY A 106 9.69 -8.42 1.33
C GLY A 106 9.63 -9.89 0.87
N LEU A 107 9.90 -10.15 -0.42
CA LEU A 107 9.97 -11.51 -0.96
C LEU A 107 11.10 -12.32 -0.34
N TRP A 108 12.26 -11.70 -0.14
CA TRP A 108 13.38 -12.38 0.51
C TRP A 108 13.00 -12.91 1.90
N GLY A 109 12.25 -12.14 2.68
CA GLY A 109 11.76 -12.59 3.99
C GLY A 109 10.65 -13.64 3.93
N LEU A 110 9.74 -13.54 2.95
CA LEU A 110 8.61 -14.47 2.78
C LEU A 110 9.01 -15.82 2.19
N LEU A 111 10.05 -15.85 1.36
CA LEU A 111 10.58 -17.05 0.72
C LEU A 111 11.67 -17.75 1.56
N ASP A 112 11.99 -17.23 2.73
CA ASP A 112 12.87 -17.92 3.66
C ASP A 112 12.29 -19.27 4.09
N SER A 113 13.13 -20.31 4.16
CA SER A 113 12.70 -21.69 4.42
C SER A 113 11.92 -21.82 5.73
N ASP A 114 12.32 -21.09 6.76
CA ASP A 114 11.68 -21.15 8.08
C ASP A 114 10.30 -20.49 8.03
N THR A 115 10.19 -19.34 7.34
CA THR A 115 8.91 -18.64 7.11
C THR A 115 7.94 -19.51 6.31
N GLN A 116 8.44 -20.19 5.26
CA GLN A 116 7.63 -21.08 4.44
C GLN A 116 7.14 -22.29 5.24
N ALA A 117 8.02 -22.93 6.01
CA ALA A 117 7.67 -24.08 6.84
C ALA A 117 6.61 -23.70 7.88
N ALA A 118 6.80 -22.59 8.60
CA ALA A 118 5.86 -22.10 9.60
C ALA A 118 4.49 -21.77 9.00
N SER A 119 4.45 -21.10 7.84
CA SER A 119 3.20 -20.71 7.18
C SER A 119 2.43 -21.92 6.65
N ARG A 120 3.13 -22.97 6.16
CA ARG A 120 2.52 -24.21 5.68
C ARG A 120 2.02 -25.10 6.83
N ALA A 121 2.73 -25.14 7.95
CA ALA A 121 2.29 -25.87 9.14
C ALA A 121 0.95 -25.33 9.66
N ALA A 122 0.71 -24.02 9.58
CA ALA A 122 -0.54 -23.39 9.99
C ALA A 122 -1.75 -23.69 9.07
N ARG A 123 -1.56 -24.47 7.99
CA ARG A 123 -2.63 -24.94 7.09
C ARG A 123 -3.20 -26.31 7.52
N GLN A 124 -2.45 -27.08 8.31
CA GLN A 124 -2.84 -28.39 8.85
C GLN A 124 -3.68 -28.20 10.11
#